data_AF-A0A1N7RKS3-F1
#
_entry.id   AF-A0A1N7RKS3-F1
#
_cell.length_a   1.000
_cell.length_b   1.000
_cell.length_c   1.000
_cell.angle_alpha   90.00
_cell.angle_beta   90.00
_cell.angle_gamma   90.00
#
_symmetry.space_group_name_H-M   'P 1'
#
loop_
_entity.id
_entity.type
_entity.pdbx_description
1 polymer ?
#
loop_
_entity_poly.entity_id
_entity_poly.type
_entity_poly.pdbx_seq_one_letter_code
_entity_poly.pdbx_strand_id
1 'polypeptide(L)'
;MKKTLLLSMLLLAGCASVADIDTSKLDANCAQSCTAKYSDCLGKFTLFPLMAQHQCTDAMHLCAAACPARTADVPAPAGSTPQRLADLSDLYKRGLITKEEYNSKRAEILKGM
;
A
#
# COMPACT_ATOMS: atom_id res chain seq x y z
N MET A 1 30.04 -26.72 -21.78
CA MET A 1 30.08 -25.81 -20.60
C MET A 1 29.63 -24.44 -21.11
N LYS A 2 28.60 -23.73 -20.64
CA LYS A 2 27.89 -23.69 -19.36
C LYS A 2 26.39 -23.45 -19.62
N LYS A 3 25.57 -24.25 -18.94
CA LYS A 3 24.13 -24.16 -18.80
C LYS A 3 23.82 -23.11 -17.71
N THR A 4 23.41 -21.88 -18.02
CA THR A 4 23.01 -20.94 -16.95
C THR A 4 22.15 -19.75 -17.41
N LEU A 5 21.30 -19.89 -18.43
CA LEU A 5 20.44 -18.77 -18.86
C LEU A 5 19.02 -19.23 -19.24
N LEU A 6 18.49 -20.20 -18.50
CA LEU A 6 17.14 -20.74 -18.63
C LEU A 6 16.46 -20.88 -17.25
N LEU A 7 16.67 -19.89 -16.37
CA LEU A 7 16.12 -19.90 -15.02
C LEU A 7 15.58 -18.53 -14.58
N SER A 8 14.88 -17.82 -15.46
CA SER A 8 14.16 -16.57 -15.11
C SER A 8 12.68 -16.59 -15.51
N MET A 9 12.11 -17.77 -15.79
CA MET A 9 10.78 -17.91 -16.39
C MET A 9 9.70 -18.45 -15.43
N LEU A 10 9.88 -18.33 -14.11
CA LEU A 10 8.98 -18.95 -13.10
C LEU A 10 8.45 -17.99 -12.01
N LEU A 11 8.29 -16.69 -12.30
CA LEU A 11 7.87 -15.71 -11.27
C LEU A 11 6.52 -15.01 -11.48
N LEU A 12 5.68 -15.37 -12.46
CA LEU A 12 4.35 -14.73 -12.61
C LEU A 12 3.20 -15.70 -12.89
N ALA A 13 3.09 -16.78 -12.10
CA ALA A 13 1.79 -17.41 -11.92
C ALA A 13 0.92 -16.48 -11.06
N GLY A 14 0.11 -15.63 -11.70
CA GLY A 14 -0.87 -14.79 -10.99
C GLY A 14 -1.30 -13.47 -11.63
N CYS A 15 -1.14 -13.25 -12.93
CA CYS A 15 -1.78 -12.12 -13.62
C CYS A 15 -3.14 -12.55 -14.19
N ALA A 16 -4.21 -12.41 -13.42
CA ALA A 16 -5.56 -12.28 -13.97
C ALA A 16 -6.38 -11.37 -13.06
N SER A 17 -6.73 -10.20 -13.62
CA SER A 17 -7.85 -9.34 -13.24
C SER A 17 -7.67 -8.28 -12.14
N VAL A 18 -6.46 -8.02 -11.65
CA VAL A 18 -6.25 -6.99 -10.61
C VAL A 18 -5.25 -5.92 -11.06
N ALA A 19 -5.26 -5.58 -12.34
CA ALA A 19 -4.41 -4.50 -12.87
C ALA A 19 -4.89 -3.11 -12.41
N ASP A 20 -6.18 -2.97 -12.10
CA ASP A 20 -6.80 -1.68 -11.77
C ASP A 20 -6.75 -1.31 -10.29
N ILE A 21 -6.30 -2.21 -9.40
CA ILE A 21 -6.17 -1.89 -7.97
C ILE A 21 -4.79 -1.29 -7.70
N ASP A 22 -4.77 0.04 -7.55
CA ASP A 22 -3.59 0.81 -7.11
C ASP A 22 -3.29 0.52 -5.63
N THR A 23 -2.71 -0.66 -5.38
CA THR A 23 -2.28 -1.12 -4.05
C THR A 23 -1.13 -0.28 -3.48
N SER A 24 -0.46 0.52 -4.31
CA SER A 24 0.62 1.43 -3.88
C SER A 24 0.11 2.55 -2.97
N LYS A 25 -1.18 2.90 -3.11
CA LYS A 25 -1.86 3.89 -2.28
C LYS A 25 -2.60 3.29 -1.09
N LEU A 26 -2.60 1.96 -0.93
CA LEU A 26 -3.29 1.26 0.15
C LEU A 26 -2.30 0.83 1.24
N ASP A 27 -2.79 0.75 2.47
CA ASP A 27 -2.01 0.20 3.58
C ASP A 27 -1.42 -1.18 3.22
N ALA A 28 -0.14 -1.38 3.55
CA ALA A 28 0.60 -2.58 3.16
C ALA A 28 0.03 -3.85 3.81
N ASN A 29 -0.40 -3.77 5.08
CA ASN A 29 -1.01 -4.91 5.77
C ASN A 29 -2.40 -5.21 5.22
N CYS A 30 -3.19 -4.17 4.90
CA CYS A 30 -4.51 -4.34 4.30
C CYS A 30 -4.41 -4.97 2.90
N ALA A 31 -3.54 -4.47 2.04
CA ALA A 31 -3.31 -5.03 0.71
C ALA A 31 -2.86 -6.50 0.78
N GLN A 32 -1.92 -6.83 1.68
CA GLN A 32 -1.48 -8.21 1.90
C GLN A 32 -2.61 -9.12 2.39
N SER A 33 -3.46 -8.64 3.30
CA SER A 33 -4.63 -9.38 3.79
C SER A 33 -5.64 -9.65 2.67
N CYS A 34 -5.93 -8.66 1.83
CA CYS A 34 -6.82 -8.83 0.67
C CYS A 34 -6.27 -9.86 -0.32
N THR A 35 -4.97 -9.84 -0.62
CA THR A 35 -4.34 -10.82 -1.50
C THR A 35 -4.40 -12.23 -0.91
N ALA A 36 -4.15 -12.40 0.40
CA ALA A 36 -4.28 -13.69 1.06
C ALA A 36 -5.71 -14.26 0.97
N LYS A 37 -6.73 -13.41 1.20
CA LYS A 37 -8.14 -13.79 1.06
C LYS A 37 -8.53 -14.14 -0.38
N TYR A 38 -7.96 -13.44 -1.36
CA TYR A 38 -8.17 -13.73 -2.78
C TYR A 38 -7.61 -15.10 -3.17
N SER A 39 -6.37 -15.41 -2.78
CA SER A 39 -5.75 -16.71 -3.03
C SER A 39 -6.50 -17.86 -2.32
N ASP A 40 -6.93 -17.64 -1.07
CA ASP A 40 -7.77 -18.60 -0.34
C ASP A 40 -9.14 -18.80 -1.02
N CYS A 41 -9.72 -17.73 -1.55
CA CYS A 41 -10.99 -17.78 -2.28
C CYS A 41 -10.85 -18.65 -3.53
N LEU A 42 -9.84 -18.40 -4.37
CA LEU A 42 -9.57 -19.20 -5.56
C LEU A 42 -9.26 -20.66 -5.22
N GLY A 43 -8.51 -20.90 -4.14
CA GLY A 43 -8.16 -22.25 -3.68
C GLY A 43 -9.35 -23.11 -3.28
N LYS A 44 -10.49 -22.49 -2.91
CA LYS A 44 -11.72 -23.21 -2.54
C LYS A 44 -12.56 -23.64 -3.74
N PHE A 45 -12.33 -23.09 -4.92
CA PHE A 45 -13.13 -23.36 -6.12
C PHE A 45 -12.30 -24.04 -7.20
N THR A 46 -12.01 -25.32 -6.99
CA THR A 46 -11.30 -26.16 -7.98
C THR A 46 -12.20 -26.69 -9.10
N LEU A 47 -13.53 -26.61 -8.92
CA LEU A 47 -14.52 -27.22 -9.82
C LEU A 47 -15.06 -26.29 -10.92
N PHE A 48 -15.10 -24.97 -10.70
CA PHE A 48 -15.62 -23.99 -11.69
C PHE A 48 -14.74 -22.72 -11.72
N PRO A 49 -13.59 -22.76 -12.41
CA PRO A 49 -12.56 -21.72 -12.34
C PRO A 49 -13.03 -20.34 -12.83
N LEU A 50 -13.92 -20.30 -13.83
CA LEU A 50 -14.37 -19.05 -14.49
C LEU A 50 -15.32 -18.23 -13.61
N MET A 51 -16.33 -18.86 -13.00
CA MET A 51 -17.26 -18.17 -12.11
C MET A 51 -16.60 -17.79 -10.78
N ALA A 52 -15.71 -18.65 -10.28
CA ALA A 52 -14.98 -18.41 -9.04
C ALA A 52 -14.02 -17.22 -9.17
N GLN A 53 -13.33 -17.10 -10.31
CA GLN A 53 -12.47 -15.96 -10.56
C GLN A 53 -13.24 -14.64 -10.44
N HIS A 54 -14.46 -14.56 -10.98
CA HIS A 54 -15.25 -13.34 -10.94
C HIS A 54 -15.62 -12.95 -9.50
N GLN A 55 -16.16 -13.89 -8.72
CA GLN A 55 -16.56 -13.65 -7.33
C GLN A 55 -15.37 -13.28 -6.43
N CYS A 56 -14.23 -13.96 -6.59
CA CYS A 56 -13.04 -13.64 -5.84
C CYS A 56 -12.45 -12.27 -6.25
N THR A 57 -12.55 -11.92 -7.54
CA THR A 57 -12.10 -10.61 -8.05
C THR A 57 -12.96 -9.49 -7.48
N ASP A 58 -14.29 -9.62 -7.51
CA ASP A 58 -15.20 -8.63 -6.91
C ASP A 58 -14.96 -8.45 -5.41
N ALA A 59 -14.75 -9.56 -4.69
CA ALA A 59 -14.40 -9.52 -3.28
C ALA A 59 -13.06 -8.82 -3.04
N MET A 60 -12.08 -8.98 -3.93
CA MET A 60 -10.79 -8.28 -3.84
C MET A 60 -10.93 -6.78 -4.11
N HIS A 61 -11.73 -6.37 -5.09
CA HIS A 61 -12.04 -4.96 -5.34
C HIS A 61 -12.70 -4.31 -4.14
N LEU A 62 -13.69 -4.97 -3.53
CA LEU A 62 -14.35 -4.49 -2.32
C LEU A 62 -13.38 -4.41 -1.14
N CYS A 63 -12.52 -5.42 -0.98
CA CYS A 63 -11.50 -5.42 0.08
C CYS A 63 -10.53 -4.25 -0.07
N ALA A 64 -10.03 -4.02 -1.29
CA ALA A 64 -9.13 -2.91 -1.58
C ALA A 64 -9.80 -1.54 -1.45
N ALA A 65 -11.07 -1.41 -1.81
CA ALA A 65 -11.85 -0.18 -1.63
C ALA A 65 -12.12 0.14 -0.16
N ALA A 66 -12.23 -0.88 0.70
CA ALA A 66 -12.36 -0.74 2.14
C ALA A 66 -11.02 -0.52 2.85
N CYS A 67 -9.89 -0.73 2.17
CA CYS A 67 -8.59 -0.49 2.77
C CYS A 67 -8.40 1.00 3.06
N PRO A 68 -7.84 1.35 4.23
CA PRO A 68 -7.43 2.71 4.46
C PRO A 68 -6.39 3.08 3.40
N ALA A 69 -6.53 4.30 2.86
CA ALA A 69 -5.45 4.90 2.11
C ALA A 69 -4.19 4.88 2.98
N ARG A 70 -3.01 4.76 2.38
CA ARG A 70 -1.76 5.10 3.04
C ARG A 70 -1.85 6.57 3.43
N THR A 71 -2.39 6.85 4.61
CA THR A 71 -1.87 7.95 5.39
C THR A 71 -0.39 7.64 5.60
N ALA A 72 0.43 8.66 5.45
CA ALA A 72 1.89 8.57 5.60
C ALA A 72 2.30 8.27 7.06
N ASP A 73 1.75 7.19 7.63
CA ASP A 73 2.07 6.61 8.93
C ASP A 73 3.03 5.41 8.80
N VAL A 74 3.75 5.34 7.67
CA VAL A 74 5.09 4.76 7.70
C VAL A 74 6.01 5.91 8.08
N PRO A 75 6.79 5.84 9.17
CA PRO A 75 7.79 6.85 9.46
C PRO A 75 8.70 6.92 8.23
N ALA A 76 8.58 8.02 7.47
CA ALA A 76 9.51 8.30 6.39
C ALA A 76 10.94 8.15 6.97
N PRO A 77 11.89 7.53 6.24
CA PRO A 77 13.29 7.60 6.64
C PRO A 77 13.58 9.09 6.82
N ALA A 78 13.90 9.49 8.06
CA ALA A 78 13.88 10.87 8.53
C ALA A 78 14.23 11.84 7.38
N GLY A 79 13.19 12.40 6.75
CA GLY A 79 13.39 13.33 5.66
C GLY A 79 14.31 14.42 6.19
N SER A 80 15.17 14.97 5.33
CA SER A 80 16.00 16.11 5.72
C SER A 80 15.13 17.16 6.42
N THR A 81 15.67 17.86 7.42
CA THR A 81 14.98 18.94 8.17
C THR A 81 14.06 19.81 7.30
N PRO A 82 14.45 20.27 6.08
CA PRO A 82 13.54 21.00 5.20
C PRO A 82 12.31 20.21 4.73
N GLN A 83 12.43 18.91 4.47
CA GLN A 83 11.30 18.04 4.11
C GLN A 83 10.28 17.98 5.27
N ARG A 84 10.77 17.76 6.50
CA ARG A 84 9.92 17.67 7.70
C ARG A 84 9.19 18.99 7.99
N LEU A 85 9.83 20.13 7.70
CA LEU A 85 9.21 21.44 7.83
C LEU A 85 8.15 21.70 6.75
N ALA A 86 8.39 21.23 5.51
CA ALA A 86 7.42 21.33 4.42
C ALA A 86 6.16 20.51 4.71
N ASP A 87 6.32 19.26 5.16
CA ASP A 87 5.21 18.37 5.53
C ASP A 87 4.40 18.98 6.69
N LEU A 88 5.08 19.51 7.72
CA LEU A 88 4.43 20.16 8.85
C LEU A 88 3.63 21.40 8.42
N SER A 89 4.13 22.18 7.44
CA SER A 89 3.42 23.33 6.88
C SER A 89 2.19 22.92 6.08
N ASP A 90 2.27 21.83 5.32
CA ASP A 90 1.13 21.28 4.57
C ASP A 90 -0.01 20.86 5.50
N LEU A 91 0.31 20.15 6.59
CA LEU A 91 -0.68 19.75 7.60
C LEU A 91 -1.41 20.95 8.22
N TYR A 92 -0.68 22.04 8.51
CA TYR A 92 -1.27 23.27 9.03
C TYR A 92 -2.17 23.95 7.99
N LYS A 93 -1.73 24.06 6.73
CA LYS A 93 -2.53 24.65 5.64
C LYS A 93 -3.81 23.88 5.36
N ARG A 94 -3.78 22.57 5.53
CA ARG A 94 -4.95 21.68 5.39
C ARG A 94 -5.89 21.72 6.60
N GLY A 95 -5.54 22.45 7.65
CA GLY A 95 -6.32 22.54 8.88
C GLY A 95 -6.34 21.23 9.69
N LEU A 96 -5.38 20.32 9.43
CA LEU A 96 -5.29 19.03 10.13
C LEU A 96 -4.62 19.16 11.51
N ILE A 97 -3.90 20.25 11.73
CA ILE A 97 -3.27 20.57 13.02
C ILE A 97 -3.52 22.03 13.38
N THR A 98 -3.54 22.30 14.68
CA THR A 98 -3.66 23.65 15.21
C THR A 98 -2.35 24.44 15.09
N LYS A 99 -2.43 25.76 15.27
CA LYS A 99 -1.26 26.65 15.24
C LYS A 99 -0.28 26.30 16.36
N GLU A 100 -0.80 25.90 17.51
CA GLU A 100 -0.04 25.49 18.69
C GLU A 100 0.76 24.21 18.39
N GLU A 101 0.12 23.20 17.79
CA GLU A 101 0.77 21.95 17.39
C GLU A 101 1.83 22.16 16.30
N TYR A 102 1.56 23.03 15.33
CA TYR A 102 2.52 23.43 14.31
C TYR A 102 3.78 24.05 14.94
N ASN A 103 3.61 25.00 15.85
CA ASN A 103 4.73 25.69 16.49
C ASN A 103 5.55 24.74 17.37
N SER A 104 4.89 23.86 18.13
CA SER A 104 5.57 22.88 18.98
C SER A 104 6.42 21.91 18.17
N LYS A 105 5.84 21.29 17.13
CA LYS A 105 6.56 20.33 16.27
C LYS A 105 7.68 21.00 15.48
N ARG A 106 7.48 22.23 15.03
CA ARG A 106 8.51 23.02 14.34
C ARG A 106 9.72 23.28 15.23
N ALA A 107 9.49 23.60 16.52
CA ALA A 107 10.56 23.82 17.48
C ALA A 107 11.37 22.53 17.73
N GLU A 108 10.71 21.37 17.82
CA GLU A 108 11.40 20.08 17.98
C GLU A 108 12.26 19.71 16.77
N ILE A 109 11.75 19.95 15.55
CA ILE A 109 12.50 19.70 14.32
C ILE A 109 13.75 20.59 14.24
N LEU A 110 13.66 21.85 14.67
CA LEU A 110 14.79 22.79 14.69
C LEU A 110 15.77 22.53 15.84
N LYS A 111 15.32 21.95 16.95
CA LYS A 111 16.16 21.59 18.11
C LYS A 111 17.02 20.34 17.84
N GLY A 112 16.59 19.47 16.93
CA GLY A 112 17.34 18.30 16.48
C GLY A 112 18.37 18.57 15.38
N MET A 113 18.66 19.85 15.11
CA MET A 113 19.69 20.32 14.18
C MET A 113 20.98 20.63 14.94
#